data_AF-A0AAJ4BDT7-F1
#
_entry.id   AF-A0AAJ4BDT7-F1
#
_cell.length_a   1.000
_cell.length_b   1.000
_cell.length_c   1.000
_cell.angle_alpha   90.00
_cell.angle_beta   90.00
_cell.angle_gamma   90.00
#
_symmetry.space_group_name_H-M   'P 1'
#
loop_
_entity.id
_entity.type
_entity.pdbx_description
1 polymer ?
#
loop_
_entity_poly.entity_id
_entity_poly.type
_entity_poly.pdbx_seq_one_letter_code
_entity_poly.pdbx_strand_id
1 'polypeptide(L)'
;MSSIEFYVPGDYDSPLTASGRGRTIAAFHLAQGDVEFLTKVTEMRRDVLNRLMSPSAVSYWIAQKWLEKARDVGRIQLLRLTAKGLVTCKNSVNGGGNVPTTAALVARWRANMKRGGVSSFTLVSFDPISD
;
A
#
# COMPACT_ATOMS: atom_id res chain seq x y z
N MET A 1 22.14 -0.28 -6.25
CA MET A 1 20.76 0.19 -5.99
C MET A 1 20.66 0.55 -4.52
N SER A 2 20.07 1.70 -4.17
CA SER A 2 19.89 2.10 -2.77
C SER A 2 18.71 1.36 -2.15
N SER A 3 18.77 1.12 -0.83
CA SER A 3 17.61 0.67 -0.06
C SER A 3 16.48 1.69 -0.17
N ILE A 4 15.24 1.21 0.02
CA ILE A 4 14.06 2.08 0.16
C ILE A 4 13.64 2.09 1.62
N GLU A 5 13.19 3.24 2.11
CA GLU A 5 12.84 3.41 3.51
C GLU A 5 11.43 3.94 3.65
N PHE A 6 10.70 3.37 4.62
CA PHE A 6 9.38 3.85 4.98
C PHE A 6 9.22 3.86 6.49
N TYR A 7 8.43 4.82 6.96
CA TYR A 7 7.93 4.84 8.31
C TYR A 7 6.70 3.92 8.40
N VAL A 8 6.84 2.85 9.16
CA VAL A 8 5.83 1.82 9.36
C VAL A 8 4.98 2.15 10.59
N PRO A 9 3.64 2.13 10.49
CA PRO A 9 2.79 2.39 11.65
C PRO A 9 2.93 1.27 12.69
N GLY A 10 2.97 1.65 13.97
CA GLY A 10 3.06 0.71 15.09
C GLY A 10 1.79 -0.14 15.28
N ASP A 11 0.65 0.39 14.86
CA ASP A 11 -0.64 -0.30 14.85
C ASP A 11 -1.35 -0.20 13.50
N TYR A 12 -2.18 -1.20 13.21
CA TYR A 12 -2.93 -1.27 11.97
C TYR A 12 -4.44 -1.11 12.21
N ASP A 13 -5.00 0.07 11.90
CA ASP A 13 -6.44 0.24 11.63
C ASP A 13 -6.99 -0.87 10.72
N SER A 14 -8.24 -1.27 10.98
CA SER A 14 -8.97 -2.18 10.09
C SER A 14 -9.06 -1.61 8.67
N PRO A 15 -8.73 -2.41 7.63
CA PRO A 15 -8.82 -1.99 6.23
C PRO A 15 -10.24 -1.62 5.77
N LEU A 16 -11.27 -2.00 6.54
CA LEU A 16 -12.67 -1.77 6.24
C LEU A 16 -13.22 -0.47 6.88
N THR A 17 -12.33 0.40 7.33
CA THR A 17 -12.65 1.76 7.79
C THR A 17 -12.17 2.80 6.78
N ALA A 18 -12.68 4.02 6.83
CA ALA A 18 -12.22 5.11 5.95
C ALA A 18 -10.71 5.39 6.12
N SER A 19 -10.20 5.33 7.35
CA SER A 19 -8.77 5.50 7.65
C SER A 19 -7.94 4.33 7.10
N GLY A 20 -8.31 3.09 7.40
CA GLY A 20 -7.59 1.91 6.91
C GLY A 20 -7.65 1.74 5.39
N ARG A 21 -8.75 2.16 4.75
CA ARG A 21 -8.86 2.29 3.29
C ARG A 21 -7.88 3.34 2.77
N GLY A 22 -7.85 4.52 3.39
CA GLY A 22 -6.89 5.58 3.06
C GLY A 22 -5.44 5.10 3.16
N ARG A 23 -5.11 4.38 4.24
CA ARG A 23 -3.79 3.75 4.43
C ARG A 23 -3.47 2.74 3.35
N THR A 24 -4.41 1.85 3.02
CA THR A 24 -4.23 0.83 1.97
C THR A 24 -3.87 1.48 0.64
N ILE A 25 -4.62 2.51 0.25
CA ILE A 25 -4.40 3.22 -1.01
C ILE A 25 -3.06 3.97 -0.97
N ALA A 26 -2.73 4.64 0.15
CA ALA A 26 -1.44 5.29 0.34
C ALA A 26 -0.26 4.33 0.18
N ALA A 27 -0.34 3.14 0.77
CA ALA A 27 0.68 2.11 0.65
C ALA A 27 0.85 1.61 -0.79
N PHE A 28 -0.22 1.52 -1.59
CA PHE A 28 -0.10 1.21 -3.02
C PHE A 28 0.65 2.30 -3.79
N HIS A 29 0.38 3.59 -3.52
CA HIS A 29 1.13 4.68 -4.15
C HIS A 29 2.61 4.58 -3.83
N LEU A 30 2.96 4.39 -2.55
CA LEU A 30 4.35 4.31 -2.10
C LEU A 30 5.06 3.07 -2.65
N ALA A 31 4.41 1.91 -2.62
CA ALA A 31 5.00 0.68 -3.13
C ALA A 31 5.17 0.66 -4.66
N GLN A 32 4.51 1.55 -5.39
CA GLN A 32 4.73 1.81 -6.82
C GLN A 32 5.80 2.88 -7.09
N GLY A 33 6.51 3.36 -6.07
CA GLY A 33 7.53 4.42 -6.21
C GLY A 33 6.99 5.83 -5.93
N ASP A 34 6.01 5.95 -5.03
CA ASP A 34 5.37 7.22 -4.65
C ASP A 34 4.69 7.97 -5.81
N VAL A 35 3.98 7.22 -6.66
CA VAL A 35 3.31 7.75 -7.84
C VAL A 35 2.11 8.64 -7.50
N GLU A 36 1.81 9.62 -8.34
CA GLU A 36 0.58 10.41 -8.22
C GLU A 36 -0.66 9.57 -8.54
N PHE A 37 -0.58 8.73 -9.58
CA PHE A 37 -1.67 7.87 -10.04
C PHE A 37 -1.29 6.39 -9.95
N LEU A 38 -2.16 5.59 -9.36
CA LEU A 38 -1.99 4.13 -9.32
C LEU A 38 -2.10 3.53 -10.72
N THR A 39 -1.33 2.48 -10.95
CA THR A 39 -1.40 1.70 -12.19
C THR A 39 -1.40 0.19 -11.92
N LYS A 40 -1.81 -0.59 -12.92
CA LYS A 40 -1.77 -2.06 -12.90
C LYS A 40 -0.44 -2.63 -13.39
N VAL A 41 0.38 -1.83 -14.08
CA VAL A 41 1.64 -2.34 -14.67
C VAL A 41 2.79 -2.38 -13.68
N THR A 42 2.81 -1.49 -12.70
CA THR A 42 3.90 -1.38 -11.73
C THR A 42 3.80 -2.49 -10.69
N GLU A 43 4.90 -3.23 -10.55
CA GLU A 43 5.08 -4.24 -9.51
C GLU A 43 5.35 -3.58 -8.16
N MET A 44 4.75 -4.15 -7.12
CA MET A 44 4.90 -3.73 -5.72
C MET A 44 5.44 -4.89 -4.92
N ARG A 45 6.41 -4.63 -4.04
CA ARG A 45 6.94 -5.69 -3.19
C ARG A 45 5.96 -6.06 -2.08
N ARG A 46 5.73 -7.36 -1.91
CA ARG A 46 4.83 -7.86 -0.85
C ARG A 46 5.35 -7.58 0.55
N ASP A 47 6.65 -7.63 0.78
CA ASP A 47 7.27 -7.33 2.08
C ASP A 47 7.05 -5.87 2.50
N VAL A 48 7.19 -4.93 1.56
CA VAL A 48 6.85 -3.50 1.77
C VAL A 48 5.37 -3.35 2.11
N LEU A 49 4.47 -3.94 1.31
CA LEU A 49 3.03 -3.86 1.57
C LEU A 49 2.67 -4.46 2.94
N ASN A 50 3.23 -5.62 3.28
CA ASN A 50 3.00 -6.27 4.57
C ASN A 50 3.35 -5.35 5.74
N ARG A 51 4.41 -4.55 5.62
CA ARG A 51 4.80 -3.58 6.65
C ARG A 51 3.93 -2.33 6.64
N LEU A 52 3.48 -1.83 5.49
CA LEU A 52 2.67 -0.61 5.44
C LEU A 52 1.20 -0.82 5.84
N MET A 53 0.63 -2.03 5.68
CA MET A 53 -0.80 -2.26 5.93
C MET A 53 -1.16 -3.51 6.75
N SER A 54 -0.17 -4.32 7.17
CA SER A 54 -0.25 -5.68 7.75
C SER A 54 -0.32 -6.84 6.73
N PRO A 55 0.26 -8.02 7.05
CA PRO A 55 0.17 -9.21 6.20
C PRO A 55 -1.25 -9.76 5.99
N SER A 56 -2.13 -9.60 6.99
CA SER A 56 -3.53 -10.02 6.91
C SER A 56 -4.31 -9.17 5.91
N ALA A 57 -4.09 -7.84 5.90
CA ALA A 57 -4.68 -6.95 4.90
C ALA A 57 -4.21 -7.29 3.49
N VAL A 58 -2.92 -7.55 3.28
CA VAL A 58 -2.40 -7.96 1.97
C VAL A 58 -3.07 -9.25 1.48
N SER A 59 -3.15 -10.25 2.35
CA SER A 59 -3.82 -11.53 2.03
C SER A 59 -5.31 -11.34 1.72
N TYR A 60 -5.98 -10.46 2.47
CA TYR A 60 -7.38 -10.09 2.20
C TYR A 60 -7.53 -9.43 0.82
N TRP A 61 -6.64 -8.52 0.42
CA TRP A 61 -6.71 -7.86 -0.88
C TRP A 61 -6.42 -8.80 -2.06
N ILE A 62 -5.58 -9.82 -1.85
CA ILE A 62 -5.41 -10.90 -2.83
C ILE A 62 -6.73 -11.69 -2.95
N ALA A 63 -7.33 -12.10 -1.83
CA ALA A 63 -8.60 -12.84 -1.83
C ALA A 63 -9.75 -12.03 -2.48
N GLN A 64 -9.78 -10.71 -2.26
CA GLN A 64 -10.74 -9.80 -2.88
C GLN A 64 -10.44 -9.47 -4.35
N LYS A 65 -9.36 -10.02 -4.91
CA LYS A 65 -8.88 -9.79 -6.29
C LYS A 65 -8.53 -8.31 -6.56
N TRP A 66 -8.08 -7.58 -5.55
CA TRP A 66 -7.50 -6.24 -5.73
C TRP A 66 -6.03 -6.33 -6.13
N LEU A 67 -5.34 -7.33 -5.58
CA LEU A 67 -3.96 -7.65 -5.86
C LEU A 67 -3.87 -9.02 -6.53
N GLU A 68 -2.89 -9.18 -7.41
CA GLU A 68 -2.50 -10.46 -7.98
C GLU A 68 -0.99 -10.66 -7.83
N LYS A 69 -0.56 -11.93 -7.82
CA LYS A 69 0.86 -12.29 -7.82
C LYS A 69 1.40 -12.07 -9.23
N ALA A 70 2.49 -11.31 -9.35
CA ALA A 70 3.14 -11.04 -10.63
C ALA A 70 4.28 -12.02 -10.90
N ARG A 71 5.28 -12.04 -10.02
CA ARG A 71 6.44 -12.96 -10.05
C ARG A 71 7.13 -12.96 -8.68
N ASP A 72 8.08 -13.87 -8.48
CA ASP A 72 8.97 -13.86 -7.34
C ASP A 72 10.39 -13.43 -7.78
N VAL A 73 11.09 -12.66 -6.94
CA VAL A 73 12.49 -12.26 -7.12
C VAL A 73 13.26 -12.60 -5.86
N GLY A 74 14.10 -13.63 -5.95
CA GLY A 74 14.71 -14.24 -4.77
C GLY A 74 13.65 -14.70 -3.77
N ARG A 75 13.66 -14.12 -2.55
CA ARG A 75 12.67 -14.40 -1.49
C ARG A 75 11.49 -13.41 -1.48
N ILE A 76 11.49 -12.42 -2.36
CA ILE A 76 10.49 -11.34 -2.38
C ILE A 76 9.44 -11.67 -3.44
N GLN A 77 8.18 -11.75 -3.02
CA GLN A 77 7.06 -11.86 -3.94
C GLN A 77 6.62 -10.47 -4.42
N LEU A 78 6.47 -10.31 -5.73
CA LEU A 78 5.95 -9.11 -6.35
C LEU A 78 4.45 -9.25 -6.64
N LEU A 79 3.71 -8.18 -6.34
CA LEU A 79 2.28 -8.08 -6.53
C LEU A 79 1.96 -6.93 -7.50
N ARG A 80 0.82 -7.01 -8.20
CA ARG A 80 0.28 -5.91 -9.01
C ARG A 80 -1.16 -5.61 -8.63
N LEU A 81 -1.61 -4.37 -8.86
CA LEU A 81 -3.02 -4.04 -8.81
C LEU A 81 -3.74 -4.67 -10.00
N THR A 82 -4.89 -5.28 -9.77
CA THR A 82 -5.79 -5.69 -10.84
C THR A 82 -6.61 -4.49 -11.34
N ALA A 83 -7.30 -4.65 -12.47
CA ALA A 83 -8.29 -3.66 -12.93
C ALA A 83 -9.37 -3.38 -11.87
N LYS A 84 -9.84 -4.44 -11.18
CA LYS A 84 -10.81 -4.32 -10.09
C LYS A 84 -10.24 -3.52 -8.92
N GLY A 85 -9.00 -3.81 -8.52
CA GLY A 85 -8.31 -3.09 -7.45
C GLY A 85 -8.18 -1.60 -7.76
N LEU A 86 -7.76 -1.27 -8.98
CA LEU A 86 -7.60 0.11 -9.44
C LEU A 86 -8.93 0.88 -9.42
N VAL A 87 -9.99 0.32 -10.02
CA VAL A 87 -11.32 0.93 -10.03
C VAL A 87 -11.85 1.12 -8.62
N THR A 88 -11.64 0.13 -7.73
CA THR A 88 -12.14 0.25 -6.37
C THR A 88 -11.39 1.31 -5.56
N CYS A 89 -10.07 1.43 -5.72
CA CYS A 89 -9.30 2.51 -5.11
C CYS A 89 -9.80 3.88 -5.57
N LYS A 90 -10.00 4.06 -6.89
CA LYS A 90 -10.54 5.30 -7.46
C LYS A 90 -11.92 5.63 -6.89
N ASN A 91 -12.82 4.65 -6.86
CA ASN A 91 -14.18 4.85 -6.36
C ASN A 91 -14.19 5.19 -4.87
N SER A 92 -13.39 4.49 -4.05
CA SER A 92 -13.28 4.79 -2.61
C SER A 92 -12.82 6.21 -2.35
N VAL A 93 -11.84 6.73 -3.10
CA VAL A 93 -11.33 8.12 -2.93
C VAL A 93 -12.38 9.16 -3.34
N ASN A 94 -13.20 8.85 -4.34
CA ASN A 94 -14.29 9.70 -4.81
C ASN A 94 -15.57 9.59 -3.96
N GLY A 95 -15.49 9.01 -2.76
CA GLY A 95 -16.62 8.85 -1.84
C GLY A 95 -17.59 7.72 -2.19
N GLY A 96 -17.28 6.88 -3.17
CA GLY A 96 -18.10 5.75 -3.60
C GLY A 96 -17.70 4.40 -2.99
N GLY A 97 -18.51 3.38 -3.25
CA GLY A 97 -18.28 1.98 -2.84
C GLY A 97 -18.59 1.71 -1.36
N ASN A 98 -18.35 0.45 -0.94
CA ASN A 98 -18.76 -0.04 0.39
C ASN A 98 -17.97 0.58 1.56
N VAL A 99 -16.75 1.04 1.30
CA VAL A 99 -15.88 1.69 2.29
C VAL A 99 -15.27 2.93 1.63
N PRO A 100 -15.93 4.09 1.70
CA PRO A 100 -15.40 5.33 1.15
C PRO A 100 -14.22 5.85 1.99
N THR A 101 -13.36 6.64 1.36
CA THR A 101 -12.28 7.42 2.00
C THR A 101 -12.16 8.76 1.27
N THR A 102 -11.11 9.53 1.54
CA THR A 102 -10.88 10.83 0.88
C THR A 102 -9.44 10.97 0.39
N ALA A 103 -9.24 11.82 -0.62
CA ALA A 103 -7.90 12.16 -1.09
C ALA A 103 -7.03 12.75 0.03
N ALA A 104 -7.62 13.55 0.93
CA ALA A 104 -6.93 14.11 2.09
C ALA A 104 -6.43 13.04 3.07
N LEU A 105 -7.24 12.00 3.34
CA LEU A 105 -6.82 10.88 4.18
C LEU A 105 -5.70 10.07 3.53
N VAL A 106 -5.78 9.81 2.22
CA VAL A 106 -4.71 9.14 1.47
C VAL A 106 -3.41 9.96 1.52
N ALA A 107 -3.48 11.26 1.26
CA ALA A 107 -2.33 12.16 1.29
C ALA A 107 -1.68 12.20 2.69
N ARG A 108 -2.49 12.25 3.75
CA ARG A 108 -2.00 12.21 5.14
C ARG A 108 -1.26 10.90 5.44
N TRP A 109 -1.82 9.76 5.06
CA TRP A 109 -1.17 8.47 5.26
C TRP A 109 0.13 8.36 4.46
N ARG A 110 0.15 8.83 3.21
CA ARG A 110 1.39 8.90 2.41
C ARG A 110 2.45 9.75 3.09
N ALA A 111 2.09 10.94 3.58
CA ALA A 111 3.01 11.82 4.30
C ALA A 111 3.56 11.16 5.57
N ASN A 112 2.70 10.52 6.36
CA ASN A 112 3.11 9.83 7.58
C ASN A 112 4.07 8.66 7.29
N MET A 113 3.78 7.85 6.28
CA MET A 113 4.63 6.73 5.88
C MET A 113 5.95 7.16 5.23
N LYS A 114 6.04 8.39 4.72
CA LYS A 114 7.28 8.95 4.18
C LYS A 114 8.12 9.70 5.22
N ARG A 115 7.50 10.35 6.20
CA ARG A 115 8.16 11.31 7.09
C ARG A 115 8.05 10.99 8.58
N GLY A 116 7.33 9.93 8.96
CA GLY A 116 7.19 9.51 10.35
C GLY A 116 6.31 10.41 11.20
N GLY A 117 5.32 11.07 10.60
CA GLY A 117 4.59 12.23 11.13
C GLY A 117 3.95 12.15 12.53
N VAL A 118 3.92 10.99 13.20
CA VAL A 118 3.48 10.84 14.60
C VAL A 118 4.36 9.80 15.33
N SER A 119 4.43 9.89 16.67
CA SER A 119 5.34 9.13 17.54
C SER A 119 5.22 7.59 17.45
N SER A 120 4.17 7.06 16.83
CA SER A 120 3.93 5.61 16.70
C SER A 120 4.52 4.98 15.43
N PHE A 121 5.29 5.71 14.62
CA PHE A 121 5.88 5.18 13.39
C PHE A 121 7.35 4.81 13.57
N THR A 122 7.76 3.68 13.00
CA THR A 122 9.16 3.21 13.03
C THR A 122 9.74 3.22 11.64
N LEU A 123 10.94 3.79 11.46
CA LEU A 123 11.65 3.75 10.19
C LEU A 123 12.14 2.32 9.91
N VAL A 124 11.79 1.79 8.74
CA VAL A 124 12.20 0.46 8.27
C VAL A 124 12.84 0.59 6.90
N SER A 125 14.04 0.03 6.76
CA SER A 125 14.77 -0.06 5.49
C SER A 125 14.48 -1.40 4.82
N PHE A 126 14.35 -1.38 3.50
CA PHE A 126 14.15 -2.56 2.67
C PHE A 126 15.28 -2.65 1.67
N ASP A 127 15.98 -3.78 1.68
CA ASP A 127 17.10 -4.03 0.79
C ASP A 127 16.67 -3.92 -0.68
N PRO A 128 17.55 -3.41 -1.56
CA PRO A 128 17.27 -3.37 -2.98
C PRO A 128 16.99 -4.79 -3.52
N ILE A 129 16.06 -4.88 -4.47
CA ILE A 129 15.85 -6.13 -5.20
C ILE A 129 17.04 -6.29 -6.14
N SER A 130 17.76 -7.40 -6.01
CA SER A 130 18.75 -7.83 -6.99
C SER A 130 18.05 -8.83 -7.92
N ASP A 131 17.99 -8.51 -9.22
CA ASP A 131 17.55 -9.46 -10.25
C ASP A 131 18.60 -10.56 -10.45
#